data_AF-A0A1F8N4H0-F1
#
_entry.id   AF-A0A1F8N4H0-F1
#
_cell.length_a   1.000
_cell.length_b   1.000
_cell.length_c   1.000
_cell.angle_alpha   90.00
_cell.angle_beta   90.00
_cell.angle_gamma   90.00
#
_symmetry.space_group_name_H-M   'P 1'
#
loop_
_entity.id
_entity.type
_entity.pdbx_description
1 polymer ?
#
loop_
_entity_poly.entity_id
_entity_poly.type
_entity_poly.pdbx_seq_one_letter_code
_entity_poly.pdbx_strand_id
1 'polypeptide(L)'
;MQEMLARYYDDFADTLNWLDGKQEWGIKIYANGEALERKVIEMSGQLQERSAKAAEKFGGAAYFERKKLEKDLAEEVERITDEYAQRSHDRLAAHAEACVVNALQSKEVSGREADMALNGAYLVAEERLADFRAELNGLTKEFGDFGFVYESTGPWPPYNFAKIGADGDMDDEPVSG
;
A
#
# COMPACT_ATOMS: atom_id res chain seq x y z
N MET A 1 -36.22 -13.05 14.73
CA MET A 1 -34.85 -13.62 14.82
C MET A 1 -34.61 -14.67 13.74
N GLN A 2 -35.51 -15.65 13.55
CA GLN A 2 -35.43 -16.61 12.43
C GLN A 2 -35.59 -15.98 11.04
N GLU A 3 -36.38 -14.91 10.88
CA GLU A 3 -36.55 -14.22 9.58
C GLU A 3 -35.29 -13.45 9.12
N MET A 4 -34.45 -13.00 10.06
CA MET A 4 -33.23 -12.25 9.73
C MET A 4 -32.14 -13.19 9.20
N LEU A 5 -32.06 -14.42 9.72
CA LEU A 5 -31.17 -15.46 9.21
C LEU A 5 -31.59 -15.99 7.83
N ALA A 6 -32.89 -16.13 7.58
CA ALA A 6 -33.39 -16.59 6.28
C ALA A 6 -33.17 -15.55 5.17
N ARG A 7 -33.25 -14.26 5.50
CA ARG A 7 -33.09 -13.15 4.53
C ARG A 7 -31.66 -12.95 4.05
N TYR A 8 -30.66 -13.38 4.84
CA TYR A 8 -29.25 -13.30 4.49
C TYR A 8 -28.63 -14.68 4.24
N TYR A 9 -29.40 -15.77 4.27
CA TYR A 9 -28.87 -17.13 4.13
C TYR A 9 -28.19 -17.33 2.78
N ASP A 10 -28.82 -16.85 1.71
CA ASP A 10 -28.29 -16.96 0.35
C ASP A 10 -27.03 -16.11 0.19
N ASP A 11 -27.03 -14.85 0.66
CA ASP A 11 -25.83 -14.00 0.69
C ASP A 11 -24.68 -14.63 1.50
N PHE A 12 -25.00 -15.33 2.59
CA PHE A 12 -24.03 -16.03 3.42
C PHE A 12 -23.45 -17.24 2.70
N ALA A 13 -24.30 -18.04 2.05
CA ALA A 13 -23.89 -19.20 1.28
C ALA A 13 -23.03 -18.77 0.08
N ASP A 14 -23.41 -17.71 -0.62
CA ASP A 14 -22.67 -17.16 -1.75
C ASP A 14 -21.32 -16.61 -1.33
N THR A 15 -21.24 -15.88 -0.20
CA THR A 15 -19.97 -15.40 0.35
C THR A 15 -19.07 -16.56 0.77
N LEU A 16 -19.61 -17.59 1.44
CA LEU A 16 -18.82 -18.75 1.85
C LEU A 16 -18.31 -19.56 0.64
N ASN A 17 -19.17 -19.78 -0.37
CA ASN A 17 -18.77 -20.44 -1.61
C ASN A 17 -17.71 -19.62 -2.36
N TRP A 18 -17.86 -18.28 -2.36
CA TRP A 18 -16.88 -17.40 -2.97
C TRP A 18 -15.55 -17.38 -2.21
N LEU A 19 -15.53 -17.63 -0.90
CA LEU A 19 -14.29 -17.71 -0.12
C LEU A 19 -13.66 -19.11 -0.11
N ASP A 20 -14.41 -20.14 -0.50
CA ASP A 20 -13.92 -21.52 -0.51
C ASP A 20 -12.71 -21.68 -1.44
N GLY A 21 -11.71 -22.42 -0.95
CA GLY A 21 -10.42 -22.61 -1.63
C GLY A 21 -9.52 -21.36 -1.71
N LYS A 22 -9.80 -20.30 -0.95
CA LYS A 22 -9.05 -19.03 -1.01
C LYS A 22 -8.45 -18.65 0.33
N GLN A 23 -7.35 -17.92 0.28
CA GLN A 23 -6.59 -17.47 1.46
C GLN A 23 -6.36 -15.97 1.38
N GLU A 24 -6.53 -15.28 2.50
CA GLU A 24 -6.17 -13.87 2.60
C GLU A 24 -4.70 -13.71 2.99
N TRP A 25 -4.00 -12.86 2.24
CA TRP A 25 -2.61 -12.45 2.46
C TRP A 25 -2.54 -10.93 2.62
N GLY A 26 -1.97 -10.49 3.75
CA GLY A 26 -1.71 -9.07 4.01
C GLY A 26 -0.29 -8.71 3.60
N ILE A 27 -0.13 -7.75 2.69
CA ILE A 27 1.16 -7.23 2.25
C ILE A 27 1.33 -5.79 2.71
N LYS A 28 2.44 -5.51 3.39
CA LYS A 28 2.86 -4.15 3.76
C LYS A 28 4.12 -3.77 3.02
N ILE A 29 4.17 -2.55 2.53
CA ILE A 29 5.37 -1.98 1.90
C ILE A 29 5.79 -0.77 2.72
N TYR A 30 7.09 -0.69 3.02
CA TYR A 30 7.70 0.45 3.68
C TYR A 30 8.78 1.05 2.78
N ALA A 31 8.85 2.38 2.72
CA ALA A 31 9.89 3.11 2.03
C ALA A 31 10.94 3.60 3.04
N ASN A 32 12.19 3.19 2.85
CA ASN A 32 13.32 3.76 3.56
C ASN A 32 13.65 5.12 2.93
N GLY A 33 13.20 6.20 3.58
CA GLY A 33 13.35 7.57 3.07
C GLY A 33 14.78 7.94 2.71
N GLU A 34 15.77 7.63 3.55
CA GLU A 34 17.17 7.95 3.24
C GLU A 34 17.71 7.17 2.04
N ALA A 35 17.36 5.90 1.90
CA ALA A 35 17.78 5.09 0.77
C ALA A 35 17.14 5.59 -0.53
N LEU A 36 15.85 5.95 -0.46
CA LEU A 36 15.09 6.46 -1.59
C LEU A 36 15.60 7.84 -2.00
N GLU A 37 15.83 8.77 -1.07
CA GLU A 37 16.43 10.09 -1.33
C GLU A 37 17.77 9.97 -2.06
N ARG A 38 18.66 9.09 -1.60
CA ARG A 38 19.94 8.83 -2.27
C ARG A 38 19.74 8.35 -3.71
N LYS A 39 18.78 7.45 -3.93
CA LYS A 39 18.47 6.92 -5.26
C LYS A 39 17.83 7.97 -6.16
N VAL A 40 16.93 8.81 -5.64
CA VAL A 40 16.32 9.94 -6.37
C VAL A 40 17.39 10.93 -6.83
N ILE A 41 18.33 11.29 -5.95
CA ILE A 41 19.44 12.17 -6.29
C ILE A 41 20.36 11.52 -7.35
N GLU A 42 20.64 10.22 -7.22
CA GLU A 42 21.47 9.47 -8.18
C GLU A 42 20.83 9.42 -9.58
N MET A 43 19.52 9.23 -9.65
CA MET A 43 18.77 9.16 -10.91
C MET A 43 18.54 10.53 -11.55
N SER A 44 18.46 11.59 -10.74
CA SER A 44 18.21 12.96 -11.22
C SER A 44 19.50 13.77 -11.24
N GLY A 45 20.15 13.82 -12.40
CA GLY A 45 21.34 14.66 -12.61
C GLY A 45 21.12 16.14 -12.27
N GLN A 46 19.88 16.64 -12.42
CA GLN A 46 19.51 18.00 -12.02
C GLN A 46 19.48 18.19 -10.49
N LEU A 47 18.92 17.23 -9.74
CA LEU A 47 18.95 17.28 -8.27
C LEU A 47 20.36 17.08 -7.74
N GLN A 48 21.16 16.23 -8.37
CA GLN A 48 22.57 16.05 -8.05
C GLN A 48 23.37 17.35 -8.19
N GLU A 49 23.24 18.05 -9.31
CA GLU A 49 23.93 19.32 -9.55
C GLU A 49 23.46 20.42 -8.59
N ARG A 50 22.15 20.50 -8.33
CA ARG A 50 21.59 21.47 -7.36
C ARG A 50 22.05 21.18 -5.93
N SER A 51 22.14 19.91 -5.55
CA SER A 51 22.65 19.48 -4.24
C SER A 51 24.12 19.87 -4.04
N ALA A 52 24.97 19.59 -5.03
CA ALA A 52 26.38 20.00 -5.00
C ALA A 52 26.53 21.53 -4.88
N LYS A 53 25.78 22.30 -5.69
CA LYS A 53 25.81 23.78 -5.65
C LYS A 53 25.28 24.36 -4.34
N ALA A 54 24.34 23.69 -3.67
CA ALA A 54 23.81 24.12 -2.38
C ALA A 54 24.82 23.88 -1.24
N ALA A 55 25.65 22.84 -1.34
CA ALA A 55 26.70 22.54 -0.37
C ALA A 55 27.85 23.57 -0.38
N GLU A 56 28.13 24.20 -1.51
CA GLU A 56 29.22 25.18 -1.68
C GLU A 56 28.86 26.62 -1.27
N LYS A 57 27.57 26.91 -1.00
CA LYS A 57 27.09 28.28 -0.72
C LYS A 57 27.02 28.57 0.79
N PHE A 58 27.42 29.79 1.17
CA PHE A 58 27.36 30.30 2.54
C PHE A 58 26.45 31.55 2.64
N GLY A 59 25.80 31.75 3.79
CA GLY A 59 24.95 32.92 4.08
C GLY A 59 23.43 32.69 3.95
N GLY A 60 22.62 33.75 4.16
CA GLY A 60 21.16 33.66 4.22
C GLY A 60 20.47 33.21 2.92
N ALA A 61 21.03 33.59 1.76
CA ALA A 61 20.55 33.10 0.46
C ALA A 61 20.82 31.60 0.27
N ALA A 62 21.87 31.05 0.88
CA ALA A 62 22.16 29.62 0.84
C ALA A 62 21.14 28.81 1.66
N TYR A 63 20.63 29.35 2.76
CA TYR A 63 19.59 28.71 3.57
C TYR A 63 18.28 28.54 2.78
N PHE A 64 17.86 29.58 2.06
CA PHE A 64 16.64 29.53 1.25
C PHE A 64 16.74 28.49 0.11
N GLU A 65 17.87 28.47 -0.60
CA GLU A 65 18.11 27.50 -1.67
C GLU A 65 18.18 26.05 -1.15
N ARG A 66 18.82 25.80 -0.01
CA ARG A 66 18.82 24.47 0.64
C ARG A 66 17.41 24.03 1.01
N LYS A 67 16.64 24.90 1.66
CA LYS A 67 15.26 24.60 2.05
C LYS A 67 14.36 24.31 0.85
N LYS A 68 14.56 25.02 -0.26
CA LYS A 68 13.85 24.74 -1.51
C LYS A 68 14.23 23.38 -2.09
N LEU A 69 15.53 23.04 -2.08
CA LEU A 69 15.99 21.74 -2.55
C LEU A 69 15.48 20.59 -1.70
N GLU A 70 15.49 20.73 -0.37
CA GLU A 70 14.92 19.75 0.57
C GLU A 70 13.44 19.50 0.27
N LYS A 71 12.68 20.57 0.01
CA LYS A 71 11.27 20.47 -0.37
C LYS A 71 11.09 19.75 -1.72
N ASP A 72 11.82 20.18 -2.76
CA ASP A 72 11.73 19.59 -4.10
C ASP A 72 12.10 18.08 -4.05
N LEU A 73 13.08 17.71 -3.22
CA LEU A 73 13.49 16.31 -3.02
C LEU A 73 12.40 15.50 -2.30
N ALA A 74 11.82 16.04 -1.23
CA ALA A 74 10.75 15.38 -0.49
C ALA A 74 9.52 15.11 -1.38
N GLU A 75 9.11 16.08 -2.21
CA GLU A 75 8.01 15.91 -3.16
C GLU A 75 8.29 14.81 -4.19
N GLU A 76 9.53 14.71 -4.68
CA GLU A 76 9.91 13.67 -5.64
C GLU A 76 9.99 12.28 -4.99
N VAL A 77 10.48 12.20 -3.76
CA VAL A 77 10.50 10.96 -2.96
C VAL A 77 9.10 10.45 -2.69
N GLU A 78 8.16 11.33 -2.33
CA GLU A 78 6.75 10.99 -2.14
C GLU A 78 6.14 10.45 -3.45
N ARG A 79 6.34 11.17 -4.57
CA ARG A 79 5.86 10.75 -5.89
C ARG A 79 6.37 9.37 -6.30
N ILE A 80 7.66 9.09 -6.10
CA ILE A 80 8.25 7.78 -6.41
C ILE A 80 7.73 6.69 -5.45
N THR A 81 7.54 7.01 -4.18
CA THR A 81 6.96 6.09 -3.20
C THR A 81 5.57 5.63 -3.65
N ASP A 82 4.70 6.57 -4.01
CA ASP A 82 3.34 6.27 -4.48
C ASP A 82 3.33 5.48 -5.79
N GLU A 83 4.19 5.86 -6.75
CA GLU A 83 4.31 5.17 -8.03
C GLU A 83 4.68 3.69 -7.86
N TYR A 84 5.67 3.41 -7.01
CA TYR A 84 6.14 2.04 -6.76
C TYR A 84 5.16 1.26 -5.89
N ALA A 85 4.49 1.89 -4.92
CA ALA A 85 3.43 1.26 -4.15
C ALA A 85 2.26 0.85 -5.05
N GLN A 86 1.81 1.73 -5.94
CA GLN A 86 0.74 1.45 -6.89
C GLN A 86 1.15 0.34 -7.87
N ARG A 87 2.35 0.41 -8.45
CA ARG A 87 2.85 -0.62 -9.37
C ARG A 87 2.94 -1.99 -8.69
N SER A 88 3.31 -2.03 -7.41
CA SER A 88 3.36 -3.26 -6.62
C SER A 88 1.97 -3.80 -6.34
N HIS A 89 1.04 -2.92 -5.99
CA HIS A 89 -0.37 -3.27 -5.81
C HIS A 89 -0.96 -3.87 -7.09
N ASP A 90 -0.82 -3.21 -8.24
CA ASP A 90 -1.40 -3.66 -9.51
C ASP A 90 -0.88 -5.04 -9.91
N ARG A 91 0.43 -5.28 -9.73
CA ARG A 91 1.07 -6.57 -10.02
C ARG A 91 0.57 -7.68 -9.10
N LEU A 92 0.45 -7.41 -7.81
CA LEU A 92 -0.07 -8.40 -6.84
C LEU A 92 -1.57 -8.66 -7.06
N ALA A 93 -2.35 -7.61 -7.36
CA ALA A 93 -3.78 -7.69 -7.63
C ALA A 93 -4.08 -8.57 -8.83
N ALA A 94 -3.23 -8.58 -9.86
CA ALA A 94 -3.37 -9.45 -11.03
C ALA A 94 -3.32 -10.96 -10.69
N HIS A 95 -2.77 -11.34 -9.54
CA HIS A 95 -2.72 -12.72 -9.07
C HIS A 95 -3.77 -13.04 -7.99
N ALA A 96 -4.51 -12.04 -7.50
CA ALA A 96 -5.55 -12.17 -6.50
C ALA A 96 -6.95 -12.24 -7.15
N GLU A 97 -7.94 -12.79 -6.46
CA GLU A 97 -9.37 -12.73 -6.85
C GLU A 97 -9.99 -11.41 -6.45
N ALA A 98 -9.57 -10.87 -5.31
CA ALA A 98 -9.98 -9.58 -4.81
C ALA A 98 -8.85 -8.96 -4.00
N CYS A 99 -8.85 -7.64 -3.91
CA CYS A 99 -7.88 -6.89 -3.13
C CYS A 99 -8.53 -5.70 -2.42
N VAL A 100 -7.94 -5.30 -1.29
CA VAL A 100 -8.33 -4.12 -0.53
C VAL A 100 -7.07 -3.36 -0.16
N VAL A 101 -7.03 -2.06 -0.44
CA VAL A 101 -5.99 -1.16 0.06
C VAL A 101 -6.51 -0.51 1.35
N ASN A 102 -5.89 -0.84 2.47
CA ASN A 102 -6.24 -0.31 3.78
C ASN A 102 -5.52 1.02 4.03
N ALA A 103 -6.04 1.79 4.98
CA ALA A 103 -5.38 3.00 5.45
C ALA A 103 -3.94 2.71 5.91
N LEU A 104 -3.03 3.60 5.54
CA LEU A 104 -1.62 3.54 5.93
C LEU A 104 -1.51 3.71 7.45
N GLN A 105 -0.65 2.92 8.08
CA GLN A 105 -0.38 2.99 9.51
C GLN A 105 0.69 4.07 9.75
N SER A 106 0.43 4.99 10.67
CA SER A 106 1.38 6.06 11.00
C SER A 106 2.66 5.51 11.66
N LYS A 107 3.77 6.25 11.54
CA LYS A 107 5.07 5.88 12.15
C LYS A 107 4.98 5.57 13.65
N GLU A 108 4.11 6.30 14.36
CA GLU A 108 3.87 6.14 15.80
C GLU A 108 3.29 4.76 16.15
N VAL A 109 2.52 4.16 15.22
CA VAL A 109 1.89 2.84 15.40
C VAL A 109 2.79 1.71 14.92
N SER A 110 3.63 1.94 13.90
CA SER A 110 4.52 0.92 13.33
C SER A 110 5.87 0.81 14.04
N GLY A 111 6.28 1.84 14.80
CA GLY A 111 7.57 1.90 15.51
C GLY A 111 8.80 1.96 14.58
N ARG A 112 8.61 2.26 13.30
CA ARG A 112 9.67 2.31 12.27
C ARG A 112 9.95 3.72 11.80
N GLU A 113 11.21 3.96 11.43
CA GLU A 113 11.60 5.21 10.75
C GLU A 113 11.11 5.28 9.30
N ALA A 114 10.91 4.11 8.68
CA ALA A 114 10.42 3.96 7.30
C ALA A 114 8.91 4.23 7.20
N ASP A 115 8.53 5.05 6.22
CA ASP A 115 7.14 5.40 5.91
C ASP A 115 6.41 4.20 5.30
N MET A 116 5.19 3.91 5.76
CA MET A 116 4.37 2.87 5.15
C MET A 116 3.81 3.40 3.82
N ALA A 117 4.16 2.72 2.73
CA ALA A 117 3.75 3.05 1.38
C ALA A 117 2.52 2.25 0.93
N LEU A 118 2.32 1.05 1.49
CA LEU A 118 1.16 0.21 1.18
C LEU A 118 0.76 -0.65 2.39
N ASN A 119 -0.55 -0.84 2.56
CA ASN A 119 -1.14 -1.81 3.46
C ASN A 119 -2.27 -2.54 2.71
N GLY A 120 -1.94 -3.58 1.95
CA GLY A 120 -2.89 -4.29 1.08
C GLY A 120 -3.30 -5.64 1.67
N ALA A 121 -4.56 -6.02 1.47
CA ALA A 121 -5.05 -7.39 1.65
C ALA A 121 -5.41 -7.99 0.30
N TYR A 122 -5.05 -9.24 0.07
CA TYR A 122 -5.23 -9.95 -1.20
C TYR A 122 -5.87 -11.31 -0.94
N LEU A 123 -7.01 -11.57 -1.55
CA LEU A 123 -7.66 -12.88 -1.52
C LEU A 123 -7.12 -13.72 -2.68
N VAL A 124 -6.38 -14.78 -2.38
CA VAL A 124 -5.66 -15.57 -3.38
C VAL A 124 -6.21 -16.99 -3.38
N ALA A 125 -6.63 -17.47 -4.55
CA ALA A 125 -7.03 -18.85 -4.74
C ALA A 125 -5.82 -19.79 -4.54
N GLU A 126 -6.02 -20.95 -3.94
CA GLU A 126 -4.94 -21.89 -3.58
C GLU A 126 -4.07 -22.26 -4.80
N GLU A 127 -4.69 -22.43 -5.97
CA GLU A 127 -4.01 -22.72 -7.23
C GLU A 127 -3.14 -21.57 -7.75
N ARG A 128 -3.42 -20.31 -7.38
CA ARG A 128 -2.64 -19.11 -7.78
C ARG A 128 -1.61 -18.69 -6.73
N LEU A 129 -1.56 -19.35 -5.58
CA LEU A 129 -0.70 -18.97 -4.46
C LEU A 129 0.79 -19.00 -4.82
N ALA A 130 1.22 -19.97 -5.64
CA ALA A 130 2.60 -20.07 -6.09
C ALA A 130 3.01 -18.85 -6.93
N ASP A 131 2.15 -18.43 -7.86
CA ASP A 131 2.39 -17.28 -8.74
C ASP A 131 2.37 -15.97 -7.95
N PHE A 132 1.41 -15.79 -7.04
CA PHE A 132 1.35 -14.63 -6.16
C PHE A 132 2.64 -14.47 -5.32
N ARG A 133 3.15 -15.58 -4.75
CA ARG A 133 4.41 -15.57 -3.99
C ARG A 133 5.63 -15.32 -4.88
N ALA A 134 5.65 -15.86 -6.09
CA ALA A 134 6.71 -15.60 -7.05
C ALA A 134 6.76 -14.11 -7.42
N GLU A 135 5.59 -13.50 -7.64
CA GLU A 135 5.45 -12.09 -7.95
C GLU A 135 5.92 -11.18 -6.79
N LEU A 136 5.48 -11.48 -5.56
CA LEU A 136 5.95 -10.78 -4.37
C LEU A 136 7.47 -10.86 -4.20
N ASN A 137 8.06 -12.04 -4.43
CA ASN A 137 9.50 -12.22 -4.38
C ASN A 137 10.22 -11.44 -5.50
N GLY A 138 9.61 -11.36 -6.69
CA GLY A 138 10.09 -10.55 -7.81
C GLY A 138 10.14 -9.07 -7.45
N LEU A 139 9.02 -8.54 -6.94
CA LEU A 139 8.89 -7.16 -6.45
C LEU A 139 9.90 -6.83 -5.34
N THR A 140 10.06 -7.74 -4.37
CA THR A 140 11.01 -7.57 -3.26
C THR A 140 12.44 -7.43 -3.77
N LYS A 141 12.82 -8.18 -4.81
CA LYS A 141 14.15 -8.10 -5.43
C LYS A 141 14.30 -6.86 -6.31
N GLU A 142 13.30 -6.56 -7.15
CA GLU A 142 13.34 -5.46 -8.10
C GLU A 142 13.36 -4.10 -7.40
N PHE A 143 12.54 -3.93 -6.36
CA PHE A 143 12.37 -2.64 -5.67
C PHE A 143 13.12 -2.56 -4.34
N GLY A 144 13.69 -3.67 -3.85
CA GLY A 144 14.52 -3.70 -2.63
C GLY A 144 15.73 -2.78 -2.72
N ASP A 145 16.43 -2.78 -3.86
CA ASP A 145 17.61 -1.93 -4.09
C ASP A 145 17.26 -0.43 -4.18
N PHE A 146 15.99 -0.09 -4.36
CA PHE A 146 15.46 1.28 -4.32
C PHE A 146 15.06 1.73 -2.92
N GLY A 147 15.09 0.85 -1.91
CA GLY A 147 14.76 1.18 -0.53
C GLY A 147 13.35 0.74 -0.09
N PHE A 148 12.64 -0.06 -0.89
CA PHE A 148 11.35 -0.63 -0.51
C PHE A 148 11.51 -1.95 0.25
N VAL A 149 10.81 -2.08 1.36
CA VAL A 149 10.82 -3.28 2.20
C VAL A 149 9.42 -3.87 2.24
N TYR A 150 9.32 -5.17 1.92
CA TYR A 150 8.05 -5.90 1.88
C TYR A 150 7.90 -6.78 3.10
N GLU A 151 6.69 -6.79 3.65
CA GLU A 151 6.27 -7.74 4.67
C GLU A 151 5.02 -8.46 4.22
N SER A 152 5.01 -9.77 4.39
CA SER A 152 3.85 -10.61 4.12
C SER A 152 3.35 -11.21 5.42
N THR A 153 2.04 -11.20 5.61
CA THR A 153 1.34 -11.81 6.74
C THR A 153 0.24 -12.74 6.24
N GLY A 154 0.04 -13.85 6.92
CA GLY A 154 -0.97 -14.86 6.58
C GLY A 154 -0.40 -16.29 6.49
N PRO A 155 -1.23 -17.26 6.06
CA PRO A 155 -2.61 -17.04 5.63
C PRO A 155 -3.54 -16.70 6.81
N TRP A 156 -4.45 -15.75 6.59
CA TRP A 156 -5.51 -15.42 7.54
C TRP A 156 -6.86 -15.94 7.05
N PRO A 157 -7.83 -16.19 7.95
CA PRO A 157 -9.23 -16.21 7.55
C PRO A 157 -9.55 -14.91 6.79
N PRO A 158 -10.37 -14.94 5.73
CA PRO A 158 -10.57 -13.81 4.81
C PRO A 158 -11.47 -12.71 5.38
N TYR A 159 -11.05 -12.10 6.50
CA TYR A 159 -11.79 -11.09 7.24
C TYR A 159 -12.07 -9.83 6.43
N ASN A 160 -11.15 -9.40 5.57
CA ASN A 160 -11.35 -8.20 4.74
C ASN A 160 -12.41 -8.44 3.64
N PHE A 161 -12.68 -9.70 3.33
CA PHE A 161 -13.52 -10.13 2.22
C PHE A 161 -14.84 -10.77 2.69
N ALA A 162 -14.97 -11.08 3.98
CA ALA A 162 -16.20 -11.57 4.60
C ALA A 162 -17.18 -10.41 4.97
N LYS A 163 -17.44 -9.49 4.04
CA LYS A 163 -18.43 -8.41 4.25
C LYS A 163 -19.80 -8.84 3.76
N ILE A 164 -20.74 -8.99 4.68
CA ILE A 164 -22.14 -9.33 4.42
C ILE A 164 -22.97 -8.04 4.40
N GLY A 165 -23.77 -7.81 3.36
CA GLY A 165 -24.92 -6.88 3.38
C GLY A 165 -24.63 -5.37 3.26
N ALA A 166 -23.69 -4.94 2.42
CA ALA A 166 -23.43 -3.50 2.19
C ALA A 166 -24.10 -2.90 0.93
N ASP A 167 -25.01 -3.61 0.27
CA ASP A 167 -25.79 -3.11 -0.88
C ASP A 167 -27.30 -3.21 -0.60
N GLY A 168 -27.74 -2.61 0.50
CA GLY A 168 -29.15 -2.41 0.81
C GLY A 168 -29.35 -0.98 1.30
N ASP A 169 -29.87 -0.13 0.42
CA ASP A 169 -30.18 1.29 0.65
C ASP A 169 -30.70 1.56 2.08
N MET A 170 -29.88 2.23 2.89
CA MET A 170 -30.37 2.98 4.05
C MET A 170 -30.88 4.32 3.52
N ASP A 171 -32.08 4.31 2.93
CA ASP A 171 -32.89 5.51 2.78
C ASP A 171 -33.33 5.94 4.19
N ASP A 172 -32.50 6.74 4.84
CA ASP A 172 -32.85 7.45 6.06
C ASP A 172 -33.71 8.66 5.65
N GLU A 173 -35.01 8.43 5.42
CA GLU A 173 -35.98 9.53 5.35
C GLU A 173 -36.04 10.23 6.72
N PRO A 174 -35.99 11.57 6.77
CA PRO A 174 -36.12 12.30 8.02
C PRO A 174 -37.56 12.18 8.54
N VAL A 175 -37.73 11.49 9.66
CA VAL A 175 -38.98 11.51 10.42
C VAL A 175 -39.21 12.94 10.91
N SER A 176 -40.17 13.63 10.27
CA SER A 176 -40.76 14.86 10.81
C SER A 176 -41.62 14.52 12.01
N GLY A 177 -41.30 15.12 13.16
CA GLY A 177 -42.09 15.06 14.39
C GLY A 177 -41.59 16.07 15.41
#